data_AF-A0A968SVW0-F1
#
_entry.id   AF-A0A968SVW0-F1
#
_cell.length_a   1.000
_cell.length_b   1.000
_cell.length_c   1.000
_cell.angle_alpha   90.00
_cell.angle_beta   90.00
_cell.angle_gamma   90.00
#
_symmetry.space_group_name_H-M   'P 1'
#
loop_
_entity.id
_entity.type
_entity.pdbx_description
1 polymer ?
#
loop_
_entity_poly.entity_id
_entity_poly.type
_entity_poly.pdbx_seq_one_letter_code
_entity_poly.pdbx_strand_id
1 'polypeptide(L)'
;MAQQLLRRRRQLHFAPDAVFVYLEADETLVLGSSAINVGGSPNRGDIRVYNPNTLGGRIGEETFPTTPSFSCVAYGQANGDANLGRIGSRTEELAGPNTTDNDVPDGFDPCLYQAPEQGLYGVVFWGPSGDNRDTQTVPSGLVDPEARDFGPRQDTSITAWDVTVRSDSAEVADEEGRLFTYSAAMIANNNGQRIQGEVYIPTTDGFLYRVFLSADPSGLWSIRIVSVC
;
A
#
# COMPACT_ATOMS: atom_id res chain seq x y z
N MET A 1 21.77 -24.64 26.84
CA MET A 1 22.77 -24.41 25.78
C MET A 1 22.09 -24.77 24.46
N ALA A 2 21.46 -23.80 23.79
CA ALA A 2 20.70 -24.04 22.55
C ALA A 2 21.08 -22.97 21.54
N GLN A 3 21.42 -23.44 20.34
CA GLN A 3 22.20 -22.76 19.33
C GLN A 3 21.47 -21.59 18.67
N GLN A 4 22.23 -20.51 18.58
CA GLN A 4 22.00 -19.28 17.84
C GLN A 4 21.94 -19.61 16.33
N LEU A 5 20.76 -19.53 15.70
CA LEU A 5 20.62 -19.61 14.24
C LEU A 5 20.18 -18.24 13.71
N LEU A 6 21.08 -17.64 12.93
CA LEU A 6 21.08 -16.27 12.44
C LEU A 6 19.81 -15.91 11.65
N ARG A 7 18.96 -15.08 12.27
CA ARG A 7 17.84 -14.37 11.63
C ARG A 7 18.39 -13.22 10.76
N ARG A 8 18.07 -13.21 9.47
CA ARG A 8 18.26 -12.06 8.56
C ARG A 8 16.96 -11.90 7.78
N ARG A 9 16.04 -11.02 8.21
CA ARG A 9 15.95 -9.54 7.97
C ARG A 9 15.83 -9.21 6.50
N ARG A 10 14.94 -8.23 6.19
CA ARG A 10 14.87 -7.29 5.03
C ARG A 10 13.55 -7.40 4.27
N GLN A 11 12.87 -6.30 3.80
CA GLN A 11 11.49 -5.84 3.31
C GLN A 11 11.09 -5.83 1.79
N LEU A 12 9.83 -6.09 1.37
CA LEU A 12 9.42 -6.16 -0.06
C LEU A 12 9.39 -4.80 -0.80
N HIS A 13 9.59 -4.82 -2.13
CA HIS A 13 9.53 -3.65 -3.02
C HIS A 13 8.26 -3.69 -3.89
N PHE A 14 7.45 -2.64 -3.85
CA PHE A 14 6.34 -2.38 -4.78
C PHE A 14 6.85 -1.42 -5.86
N ALA A 15 6.89 -1.86 -7.12
CA ALA A 15 6.92 -0.95 -8.27
C ALA A 15 5.57 -0.20 -8.32
N PRO A 16 5.40 0.93 -9.06
CA PRO A 16 4.17 1.74 -9.00
C PRO A 16 3.03 1.04 -9.75
N ASP A 17 2.58 -0.10 -9.25
CA ASP A 17 1.29 -0.67 -9.58
C ASP A 17 0.28 0.02 -8.68
N ALA A 18 -0.71 0.65 -9.30
CA ALA A 18 -1.81 1.22 -8.55
C ALA A 18 -2.64 0.11 -7.92
N VAL A 19 -3.21 0.43 -6.77
CA VAL A 19 -4.35 -0.32 -6.25
C VAL A 19 -5.61 0.45 -6.59
N PHE A 20 -6.69 -0.29 -6.80
CA PHE A 20 -7.99 0.25 -7.17
C PHE A 20 -8.96 0.05 -6.03
N VAL A 21 -9.75 1.07 -5.78
CA VAL A 21 -10.74 1.08 -4.69
C VAL A 21 -12.09 1.45 -5.27
N TYR A 22 -13.09 0.61 -5.02
CA TYR A 22 -14.47 0.98 -5.28
C TYR A 22 -14.99 1.82 -4.12
N LEU A 23 -15.55 2.98 -4.44
CA LEU A 23 -16.23 3.86 -3.48
C LEU A 23 -17.63 4.20 -4.00
N GLU A 24 -18.58 4.30 -3.08
CA GLU A 24 -19.86 4.96 -3.29
C GLU A 24 -19.71 6.48 -3.05
N ALA A 25 -20.64 7.27 -3.59
CA ALA A 25 -20.62 8.71 -3.34
C ALA A 25 -20.72 8.99 -1.83
N ASP A 26 -19.98 9.99 -1.37
CA ASP A 26 -19.87 10.43 0.02
C ASP A 26 -19.14 9.48 0.98
N GLU A 27 -18.80 8.25 0.59
CA GLU A 27 -17.88 7.38 1.35
C GLU A 27 -16.50 8.05 1.46
N THR A 28 -15.78 7.71 2.53
CA THR A 28 -14.46 8.25 2.82
C THR A 28 -13.39 7.18 2.61
N LEU A 29 -12.44 7.50 1.73
CA LEU A 29 -11.19 6.80 1.59
C LEU A 29 -10.20 7.30 2.66
N VAL A 30 -9.75 6.36 3.47
CA VAL A 30 -8.83 6.55 4.60
C VAL A 30 -7.48 5.98 4.20
N LEU A 31 -6.43 6.80 4.26
CA LEU A 31 -5.15 6.50 3.63
C LEU A 31 -3.97 6.67 4.61
N GLY A 32 -3.07 5.69 4.58
CA GLY A 32 -1.83 5.70 5.35
C GLY A 32 -0.63 5.21 4.54
N SER A 33 0.54 5.79 4.79
CA SER A 33 1.81 5.32 4.23
C SER A 33 2.97 5.70 5.14
N SER A 34 3.89 4.76 5.31
CA SER A 34 5.14 5.00 6.02
C SER A 34 6.12 5.88 5.26
N ALA A 35 5.83 6.24 4.01
CA ALA A 35 6.67 7.14 3.21
C ALA A 35 6.31 8.63 3.41
N ILE A 36 5.19 8.94 4.06
CA ILE A 36 4.80 10.32 4.36
C ILE A 36 5.75 10.91 5.40
N ASN A 37 6.33 12.06 5.06
CA ASN A 37 7.11 12.90 5.98
C ASN A 37 8.19 12.15 6.80
N VAL A 38 8.91 11.22 6.18
CA VAL A 38 9.89 10.34 6.86
C VAL A 38 11.15 11.04 7.37
N GLY A 39 11.36 12.31 7.02
CA GLY A 39 12.57 13.06 7.35
C GLY A 39 13.80 12.51 6.60
N GLY A 40 14.14 13.09 5.46
CA GLY A 40 15.24 12.65 4.60
C GLY A 40 15.39 13.53 3.37
N SER A 41 16.38 13.23 2.52
CA SER A 41 16.52 13.89 1.22
C SER A 41 16.72 12.83 0.13
N PRO A 42 15.77 12.67 -0.82
CA PRO A 42 14.53 13.43 -0.95
C PRO A 42 13.47 13.03 0.11
N ASN A 43 12.55 13.95 0.43
CA ASN A 43 11.32 13.67 1.18
C ASN A 43 10.13 13.92 0.26
N ARG A 44 9.91 12.99 -0.68
CA ARG A 44 8.94 13.10 -1.78
C ARG A 44 7.92 11.97 -1.78
N GLY A 45 7.80 11.24 -0.66
CA GLY A 45 6.76 10.24 -0.50
C GLY A 45 5.38 10.89 -0.51
N ASP A 46 4.40 10.21 -1.08
CA ASP A 46 3.05 10.73 -1.27
C ASP A 46 2.07 9.57 -1.48
N ILE A 47 0.79 9.83 -1.24
CA ILE A 47 -0.33 8.97 -1.64
C ILE A 47 -1.20 9.80 -2.57
N ARG A 48 -1.42 9.30 -3.78
CA ARG A 48 -2.18 10.00 -4.82
C ARG A 48 -3.43 9.23 -5.16
N VAL A 49 -4.55 9.93 -5.21
CA VAL A 49 -5.84 9.37 -5.64
C VAL A 49 -6.26 10.01 -6.95
N TYR A 50 -6.84 9.20 -7.82
CA TYR A 50 -7.34 9.57 -9.14
C TYR A 50 -8.81 9.18 -9.25
N ASN A 51 -9.65 10.15 -9.61
CA ASN A 51 -11.09 9.96 -9.73
C ASN A 51 -11.47 8.92 -10.81
N PRO A 52 -12.68 8.35 -10.74
CA PRO A 52 -13.23 7.53 -11.80
C PRO A 52 -13.14 8.21 -13.17
N ASN A 53 -12.99 7.41 -14.21
CA ASN A 53 -12.92 7.86 -15.61
C ASN A 53 -11.74 8.79 -15.96
N THR A 54 -10.81 9.03 -15.03
CA THR A 54 -9.57 9.79 -15.30
C THR A 54 -8.39 8.90 -15.68
N LEU A 55 -8.48 7.62 -15.35
CA LEU A 55 -7.46 6.60 -15.65
C LEU A 55 -7.60 6.11 -17.08
N GLY A 56 -6.47 6.02 -17.77
CA GLY A 56 -6.39 5.47 -19.13
C GLY A 56 -5.60 4.17 -19.19
N GLY A 57 -5.30 3.74 -20.41
CA GLY A 57 -4.43 2.59 -20.65
C GLY A 57 -5.21 1.27 -20.71
N ARG A 58 -4.46 0.17 -20.61
CA ARG A 58 -5.02 -1.18 -20.55
C ARG A 58 -4.98 -1.64 -19.10
N ILE A 59 -5.86 -2.59 -18.76
CA ILE A 59 -5.82 -3.25 -17.46
C ILE A 59 -4.43 -3.86 -17.23
N GLY A 60 -3.78 -3.50 -16.13
CA GLY A 60 -2.40 -3.86 -15.77
C GLY A 60 -1.30 -3.00 -16.40
N GLU A 61 -1.66 -2.02 -17.22
CA GLU A 61 -0.78 -1.01 -17.84
C GLU A 61 -1.48 0.37 -17.80
N GLU A 62 -2.00 0.74 -16.64
CA GLU A 62 -2.79 1.95 -16.49
C GLU A 62 -1.94 3.22 -16.64
N THR A 63 -2.49 4.21 -17.35
CA THR A 63 -1.88 5.54 -17.47
C THR A 63 -2.56 6.52 -16.53
N PHE A 64 -1.76 7.12 -15.66
CA PHE A 64 -2.20 8.10 -14.68
C PHE A 64 -2.01 9.53 -15.22
N PRO A 65 -2.99 10.42 -15.02
CA PRO A 65 -2.79 11.85 -15.21
C PRO A 65 -1.60 12.37 -14.41
N THR A 66 -0.93 13.41 -14.91
CA THR A 66 0.18 14.06 -14.19
C THR A 66 -0.29 14.72 -12.90
N THR A 67 -1.54 15.19 -12.87
CA THR A 67 -2.15 15.85 -11.73
C THR A 67 -3.12 14.87 -11.06
N PRO A 68 -2.89 14.49 -9.79
CA PRO A 68 -3.83 13.65 -9.07
C PRO A 68 -5.07 14.47 -8.64
N SER A 69 -6.17 13.77 -8.40
CA SER A 69 -7.38 14.35 -7.81
C SER A 69 -7.19 14.69 -6.32
N PHE A 70 -6.28 13.96 -5.65
CA PHE A 70 -5.91 14.18 -4.26
C PHE A 70 -4.44 13.81 -4.03
N SER A 71 -3.77 14.54 -3.14
CA SER A 71 -2.44 14.23 -2.60
C SER A 71 -2.49 14.29 -1.09
N CYS A 72 -2.05 13.22 -0.43
CA CYS A 72 -2.01 13.15 1.02
C CYS A 72 -1.03 14.17 1.61
N VAL A 73 0.10 14.43 0.95
CA VAL A 73 1.02 15.51 1.37
C VAL A 73 0.35 16.88 1.30
N ALA A 74 -0.38 17.18 0.23
CA ALA A 74 -1.09 18.43 0.10
C ALA A 74 -2.22 18.56 1.14
N TYR A 75 -2.92 17.47 1.43
CA TYR A 75 -3.93 17.40 2.48
C TYR A 75 -3.36 17.71 3.86
N GLY A 76 -2.24 17.09 4.23
CA GLY A 76 -1.57 17.37 5.51
C GLY A 76 -1.16 18.83 5.65
N GLN A 77 -0.59 19.41 4.59
CA GLN A 77 -0.23 20.84 4.55
C GLN A 77 -1.45 21.75 4.72
N ALA A 78 -2.57 21.45 4.06
CA ALA A 78 -3.80 22.23 4.15
C ALA A 78 -4.41 22.18 5.56
N ASN A 79 -4.20 21.09 6.29
CA ASN A 79 -4.72 20.88 7.66
C ASN A 79 -3.71 21.25 8.76
N GLY A 80 -2.53 21.76 8.40
CA GLY A 80 -1.52 22.20 9.37
C GLY A 80 -0.73 21.09 10.05
N ASP A 81 -0.84 19.85 9.57
CA ASP A 81 -0.06 18.71 10.06
C ASP A 81 0.51 17.89 8.90
N ALA A 82 1.83 17.98 8.72
CA ALA A 82 2.55 17.25 7.69
C ALA A 82 2.70 15.74 7.98
N ASN A 83 2.29 15.26 9.16
CA ASN A 83 2.28 13.84 9.51
C ASN A 83 0.94 13.15 9.23
N LEU A 84 -0.11 13.88 8.79
CA LEU A 84 -1.35 13.24 8.37
C LEU A 84 -1.08 12.20 7.27
N GLY A 85 -1.61 11.01 7.46
CA GLY A 85 -1.38 9.82 6.63
C GLY A 85 -0.05 9.12 6.88
N ARG A 86 0.75 9.49 7.89
CA ARG A 86 2.02 8.82 8.18
C ARG A 86 1.82 7.61 9.08
N ILE A 87 2.29 6.46 8.61
CA ILE A 87 2.50 5.27 9.46
C ILE A 87 3.97 5.27 9.90
N GLY A 88 4.24 5.68 11.13
CA GLY A 88 5.58 5.82 11.70
C GLY A 88 6.12 4.57 12.40
N SER A 89 5.27 3.57 12.68
CA SER A 89 5.69 2.36 13.38
C SER A 89 4.86 1.12 13.05
N ARG A 90 5.39 -0.06 13.41
CA ARG A 90 4.67 -1.33 13.31
C ARG A 90 3.46 -1.38 14.26
N THR A 91 3.52 -0.67 15.38
CA THR A 91 2.38 -0.58 16.31
C THR A 91 1.21 0.15 15.66
N GLU A 92 1.48 1.28 15.01
CA GLU A 92 0.47 2.04 14.25
C GLU A 92 -0.08 1.26 13.06
N GLU A 93 0.79 0.56 12.31
CA GLU A 93 0.36 -0.31 11.21
C GLU A 93 -0.60 -1.41 11.68
N LEU A 94 -0.34 -2.02 12.84
CA LEU A 94 -1.18 -3.09 13.38
C LEU A 94 -2.48 -2.57 14.02
N ALA A 95 -2.48 -1.33 14.51
CA ALA A 95 -3.68 -0.68 15.05
C ALA A 95 -4.60 -0.19 13.93
N GLY A 96 -4.04 0.24 12.80
CA GLY A 96 -4.78 0.75 11.66
C GLY A 96 -5.06 2.26 11.75
N PRO A 97 -5.88 2.79 10.82
CA PRO A 97 -6.19 4.20 10.78
C PRO A 97 -7.11 4.63 11.92
N ASN A 98 -6.77 5.75 12.54
CA ASN A 98 -7.60 6.35 13.57
C ASN A 98 -8.88 6.99 12.99
N THR A 99 -9.86 7.24 13.85
CA THR A 99 -11.03 8.07 13.51
C THR A 99 -10.70 9.54 13.69
N THR A 100 -11.54 10.44 13.18
CA THR A 100 -11.40 11.89 13.46
C THR A 100 -11.50 12.23 14.94
N ASP A 101 -12.10 11.36 15.76
CA ASP A 101 -12.28 11.53 17.20
C ASP A 101 -11.21 10.80 18.04
N ASN A 102 -10.24 10.15 17.40
CA ASN A 102 -9.14 9.39 18.01
C ASN A 102 -9.59 8.13 18.79
N ASP A 103 -10.57 7.38 18.27
CA ASP A 103 -11.14 6.20 18.93
C ASP A 103 -10.31 4.91 18.80
N VAL A 104 -9.26 4.90 17.97
CA VAL A 104 -8.38 3.74 17.76
C VAL A 104 -7.07 3.97 18.52
N PRO A 105 -6.87 3.30 19.67
CA PRO A 105 -5.62 3.39 20.41
C PRO A 105 -4.44 2.95 19.56
N ASP A 106 -3.34 3.70 19.64
CA ASP A 106 -2.12 3.49 18.86
C ASP A 106 -2.30 3.59 17.34
N GLY A 107 -3.48 3.97 16.83
CA GLY A 107 -3.74 4.18 15.41
C GLY A 107 -3.01 5.40 14.85
N PHE A 108 -2.75 5.38 13.54
CA PHE A 108 -2.16 6.54 12.87
C PHE A 108 -3.25 7.54 12.44
N ASP A 109 -2.91 8.83 12.42
CA ASP A 109 -3.81 9.87 11.91
C ASP A 109 -3.84 9.81 10.37
N PRO A 110 -4.97 9.47 9.72
CA PRO A 110 -4.99 9.20 8.29
C PRO A 110 -5.16 10.47 7.43
N CYS A 111 -4.82 10.33 6.16
CA CYS A 111 -5.32 11.22 5.12
C CYS A 111 -6.74 10.82 4.73
N LEU A 112 -7.64 11.80 4.59
CA LEU A 112 -9.05 11.56 4.30
C LEU A 112 -9.40 12.12 2.92
N TYR A 113 -10.04 11.29 2.09
CA TYR A 113 -10.54 11.68 0.78
C TYR A 113 -12.00 11.22 0.64
N GLN A 114 -12.93 12.18 0.60
CA GLN A 114 -14.35 11.89 0.38
C GLN A 114 -14.64 11.73 -1.11
N ALA A 115 -15.32 10.64 -1.47
CA ALA A 115 -15.66 10.31 -2.85
C ALA A 115 -16.74 11.26 -3.40
N PRO A 116 -16.45 12.09 -4.42
CA PRO A 116 -17.46 12.97 -5.02
C PRO A 116 -18.51 12.22 -5.86
N GLU A 117 -18.21 10.99 -6.30
CA GLU A 117 -19.09 10.18 -7.11
C GLU A 117 -18.80 8.69 -6.87
N GLN A 118 -19.76 7.84 -7.19
CA GLN A 118 -19.53 6.40 -7.16
C GLN A 118 -18.61 5.99 -8.31
N GLY A 119 -17.64 5.12 -8.03
CA GLY A 119 -16.84 4.52 -9.08
C GLY A 119 -15.55 3.88 -8.60
N LEU A 120 -14.67 3.61 -9.56
CA LEU A 120 -13.36 3.03 -9.29
C LEU A 120 -12.28 4.10 -9.26
N TYR A 121 -11.63 4.22 -8.11
CA TYR A 121 -10.56 5.17 -7.85
C TYR A 121 -9.21 4.46 -7.96
N GLY A 122 -8.24 5.13 -8.58
CA GLY A 122 -6.85 4.67 -8.59
C GLY A 122 -6.08 5.28 -7.44
N VAL A 123 -5.37 4.46 -6.67
CA VAL A 123 -4.51 4.89 -5.57
C VAL A 123 -3.08 4.46 -5.85
N VAL A 124 -2.16 5.44 -5.82
CA VAL A 124 -0.74 5.22 -6.05
C VAL A 124 0.04 5.69 -4.85
N PHE A 125 0.98 4.86 -4.41
CA PHE A 125 1.90 5.18 -3.33
C PHE A 125 3.30 5.45 -3.88
N TRP A 126 3.96 6.46 -3.31
CA TRP A 126 5.34 6.80 -3.63
C TRP A 126 6.21 6.68 -2.39
N GLY A 127 7.34 5.97 -2.53
CA GLY A 127 8.39 5.97 -1.52
C GLY A 127 9.05 7.35 -1.37
N PRO A 128 9.87 7.57 -0.33
CA PRO A 128 10.49 8.88 -0.06
C PRO A 128 11.31 9.51 -1.20
N SER A 129 11.83 8.71 -2.12
CA SER A 129 12.57 9.18 -3.30
C SER A 129 11.67 9.85 -4.35
N GLY A 130 10.35 9.62 -4.27
CA GLY A 130 9.35 10.17 -5.16
C GLY A 130 9.15 9.36 -6.44
N ASP A 131 8.59 10.02 -7.45
CA ASP A 131 8.10 9.40 -8.66
C ASP A 131 9.18 8.96 -9.65
N ASN A 132 8.90 7.85 -10.34
CA ASN A 132 9.74 7.29 -11.40
C ASN A 132 11.21 7.11 -10.97
N ARG A 133 11.41 6.67 -9.73
CA ARG A 133 12.73 6.38 -9.16
C ARG A 133 12.84 4.88 -8.93
N ASP A 134 14.00 4.34 -9.30
CA ASP A 134 14.41 2.97 -8.99
C ASP A 134 15.84 3.00 -8.42
N THR A 135 15.97 3.55 -7.21
CA THR A 135 17.26 3.60 -6.50
C THR A 135 17.45 2.39 -5.58
N GLN A 136 16.41 1.55 -5.42
CA GLN A 136 16.47 0.37 -4.58
C GLN A 136 17.06 -0.81 -5.36
N THR A 137 18.32 -1.10 -5.11
CA THR A 137 19.03 -2.17 -5.84
C THR A 137 18.86 -3.55 -5.21
N VAL A 138 18.43 -3.63 -3.94
CA VAL A 138 18.31 -4.89 -3.21
C VAL A 138 16.99 -4.95 -2.43
N PRO A 139 15.93 -5.54 -3.03
CA PRO A 139 14.69 -5.86 -2.36
C PRO A 139 14.99 -6.77 -1.19
N SER A 140 14.23 -6.52 -0.15
CA SER A 140 14.67 -6.89 1.16
C SER A 140 13.89 -8.17 1.63
N GLY A 141 12.54 -8.31 1.49
CA GLY A 141 11.67 -9.48 1.87
C GLY A 141 11.06 -9.65 3.31
N LEU A 142 10.68 -8.60 4.06
CA LEU A 142 10.60 -8.51 5.56
C LEU A 142 9.15 -8.36 5.85
N VAL A 143 8.67 -9.31 6.62
CA VAL A 143 7.28 -9.42 7.01
C VAL A 143 7.05 -8.77 8.39
N ASP A 144 8.12 -8.42 9.10
CA ASP A 144 8.09 -7.81 10.44
C ASP A 144 9.05 -6.62 10.54
N PRO A 145 8.64 -5.42 10.11
CA PRO A 145 9.50 -4.24 10.07
C PRO A 145 9.92 -3.75 11.46
N GLU A 146 11.19 -3.40 11.60
CA GLU A 146 11.71 -2.76 12.82
C GLU A 146 11.56 -1.23 12.71
N ALA A 147 11.69 -0.50 13.82
CA ALA A 147 11.54 0.97 13.84
C ALA A 147 12.43 1.72 12.81
N ARG A 148 13.60 1.16 12.46
CA ARG A 148 14.50 1.75 11.45
C ARG A 148 13.93 1.74 10.03
N ASP A 149 12.97 0.86 9.76
CA ASP A 149 12.42 0.61 8.44
C ASP A 149 11.32 1.64 8.10
N PHE A 150 10.74 2.31 9.10
CA PHE A 150 9.78 3.42 8.92
C PHE A 150 10.45 4.80 8.67
N GLY A 151 11.77 4.80 8.47
CA GLY A 151 12.59 6.01 8.30
C GLY A 151 12.99 6.29 6.85
N PRO A 152 13.96 7.19 6.62
CA PRO A 152 14.38 7.61 5.27
C PRO A 152 15.03 6.52 4.42
N ARG A 153 15.36 5.36 5.00
CA ARG A 153 15.99 4.22 4.28
C ARG A 153 15.02 3.44 3.39
N GLN A 154 13.76 3.83 3.38
CA GLN A 154 12.77 3.25 2.48
C GLN A 154 13.10 3.57 1.01
N ASP A 155 13.81 4.67 0.73
CA ASP A 155 14.20 5.09 -0.62
C ASP A 155 13.00 5.12 -1.59
N THR A 156 12.88 4.16 -2.50
CA THR A 156 11.74 4.04 -3.44
C THR A 156 10.65 3.09 -2.97
N SER A 157 10.88 2.40 -1.85
CA SER A 157 9.96 1.44 -1.24
C SER A 157 9.08 2.11 -0.19
N ILE A 158 8.08 1.36 0.29
CA ILE A 158 7.19 1.74 1.38
C ILE A 158 7.14 0.58 2.35
N THR A 159 7.32 0.89 3.63
CA THR A 159 7.37 -0.09 4.71
C THR A 159 6.00 -0.61 5.11
N ALA A 160 5.04 0.29 5.22
CA ALA A 160 3.66 0.03 5.58
C ALA A 160 2.76 0.97 4.78
N TRP A 161 1.62 0.49 4.34
CA TRP A 161 0.59 1.26 3.66
C TRP A 161 -0.77 0.76 4.09
N ASP A 162 -1.75 1.66 4.05
CA ASP A 162 -3.13 1.37 4.43
C ASP A 162 -4.07 2.06 3.44
N VAL A 163 -5.08 1.31 3.00
CA VAL A 163 -6.21 1.80 2.21
C VAL A 163 -7.47 1.21 2.80
N THR A 164 -8.25 2.07 3.44
CA THR A 164 -9.46 1.68 4.14
C THR A 164 -10.64 2.51 3.62
N VAL A 165 -11.82 1.91 3.52
CA VAL A 165 -13.05 2.59 3.12
C VAL A 165 -13.97 2.65 4.33
N ARG A 166 -14.54 3.83 4.59
CA ARG A 166 -15.54 4.03 5.65
C ARG A 166 -16.73 4.81 5.11
N SER A 167 -17.90 4.53 5.65
CA SER A 167 -19.12 5.34 5.46
C SER A 167 -18.90 6.80 5.88
N ASP A 168 -18.21 7.00 7.01
CA ASP A 168 -17.82 8.28 7.60
C ASP A 168 -16.46 8.15 8.30
N SER A 169 -15.62 9.19 8.24
CA SER A 169 -14.30 9.20 8.89
C SER A 169 -14.31 9.13 10.43
N ALA A 170 -15.45 9.40 11.06
CA ALA A 170 -15.65 9.25 12.50
C ALA A 170 -15.97 7.79 12.91
N GLU A 171 -16.34 6.92 11.97
CA GLU A 171 -16.64 5.52 12.28
C GLU A 171 -15.36 4.68 12.35
N VAL A 172 -15.40 3.61 13.16
CA VAL A 172 -14.34 2.59 13.25
C VAL A 172 -14.64 1.40 12.32
N ALA A 173 -15.87 1.31 11.79
CA ALA A 173 -16.28 0.23 10.92
C ALA A 173 -15.76 0.48 9.49
N ASP A 174 -15.08 -0.52 8.95
CA ASP A 174 -14.51 -0.48 7.61
C ASP A 174 -15.39 -1.28 6.63
N GLU A 175 -15.49 -0.79 5.40
CA GLU A 175 -16.21 -1.46 4.31
C GLU A 175 -15.29 -2.50 3.65
N GLU A 176 -15.63 -3.77 3.81
CA GLU A 176 -14.84 -4.88 3.28
C GLU A 176 -15.01 -5.08 1.76
N GLY A 177 -14.00 -5.69 1.12
CA GLY A 177 -14.09 -6.10 -0.29
C GLY A 177 -14.00 -4.97 -1.33
N ARG A 178 -13.58 -3.77 -0.92
CA ARG A 178 -13.50 -2.58 -1.78
C ARG A 178 -12.17 -2.41 -2.54
N LEU A 179 -11.07 -3.01 -2.04
CA LEU A 179 -9.71 -2.85 -2.56
C LEU A 179 -9.28 -4.03 -3.44
N PHE A 180 -8.70 -3.77 -4.61
CA PHE A 180 -8.13 -4.79 -5.48
C PHE A 180 -7.03 -4.24 -6.38
N THR A 181 -6.29 -5.11 -7.06
CA THR A 181 -5.40 -4.72 -8.16
C THR A 181 -5.55 -5.68 -9.32
N TYR A 182 -5.36 -5.17 -10.53
CA TYR A 182 -5.37 -5.98 -11.75
C TYR A 182 -4.00 -6.62 -12.04
N SER A 183 -2.92 -6.04 -11.53
CA SER A 183 -1.56 -6.51 -11.74
C SER A 183 -0.72 -6.25 -10.49
N ALA A 184 0.13 -7.21 -10.14
CA ALA A 184 1.12 -7.05 -9.09
C ALA A 184 2.48 -7.51 -9.60
N ALA A 185 3.34 -6.55 -9.92
CA ALA A 185 4.73 -6.75 -10.30
C ALA A 185 5.62 -6.67 -9.05
N MET A 186 6.10 -7.84 -8.62
CA MET A 186 7.03 -7.95 -7.51
C MET A 186 8.44 -8.29 -8.03
N ILE A 187 9.42 -7.44 -7.70
CA ILE A 187 10.81 -7.65 -8.08
C ILE A 187 11.59 -8.12 -6.85
N ALA A 188 12.20 -9.32 -6.92
CA ALA A 188 13.10 -9.83 -5.88
C ALA A 188 14.58 -9.64 -6.19
N ASN A 189 14.93 -9.23 -7.41
CA ASN A 189 16.32 -9.14 -7.91
C ASN A 189 17.13 -10.43 -7.66
N ASN A 190 18.45 -10.38 -7.84
CA ASN A 190 19.34 -11.53 -7.65
C ASN A 190 19.67 -11.76 -6.17
N ASN A 191 18.66 -11.98 -5.33
CA ASN A 191 18.83 -12.22 -3.89
C ASN A 191 18.95 -13.72 -3.53
N GLY A 192 18.83 -14.61 -4.52
CA GLY A 192 18.91 -16.07 -4.35
C GLY A 192 17.75 -16.68 -3.55
N GLN A 193 16.70 -15.90 -3.27
CA GLN A 193 15.53 -16.35 -2.52
C GLN A 193 14.32 -16.52 -3.42
N ARG A 194 13.43 -17.42 -3.00
CA ARG A 194 12.13 -17.60 -3.65
C ARG A 194 11.18 -16.53 -3.16
N ILE A 195 10.45 -15.90 -4.08
CA ILE A 195 9.23 -15.17 -3.76
C ILE A 195 8.19 -16.22 -3.38
N GLN A 196 7.58 -16.06 -2.21
CA GLN A 196 6.43 -16.84 -1.79
C GLN A 196 5.30 -15.87 -1.49
N GLY A 197 4.13 -16.13 -2.06
CA GLY A 197 2.97 -15.27 -1.90
C GLY A 197 1.70 -16.09 -1.75
N GLU A 198 0.72 -15.47 -1.12
CA GLU A 198 -0.65 -15.93 -1.07
C GLU A 198 -1.51 -14.79 -1.62
N VAL A 199 -2.29 -15.07 -2.66
CA VAL A 199 -3.22 -14.11 -3.26
C VAL A 199 -4.61 -14.71 -3.34
N TYR A 200 -5.61 -13.85 -3.23
CA TYR A 200 -7.02 -14.21 -3.39
C TYR A 200 -7.50 -13.65 -4.72
N ILE A 201 -7.90 -14.52 -5.63
CA ILE A 201 -8.31 -14.15 -6.99
C ILE A 201 -9.83 -14.34 -7.08
N PRO A 202 -10.62 -13.25 -7.16
CA PRO A 202 -12.03 -13.35 -7.51
C PRO A 202 -12.14 -13.65 -9.00
N THR A 203 -13.01 -14.59 -9.34
CA THR A 203 -13.25 -15.00 -10.74
C THR A 203 -14.66 -14.65 -11.17
N THR A 204 -14.87 -14.53 -12.48
CA THR A 204 -16.16 -14.16 -13.09
C THR A 204 -17.26 -15.20 -12.88
N ASP A 205 -16.91 -16.41 -12.44
CA ASP A 205 -17.83 -17.47 -12.04
C ASP A 205 -18.33 -17.32 -10.59
N GLY A 206 -17.90 -16.26 -9.88
CA GLY A 206 -18.36 -15.93 -8.53
C GLY A 206 -17.62 -16.63 -7.40
N PHE A 207 -16.51 -17.33 -7.71
CA PHE A 207 -15.68 -17.98 -6.70
C PHE A 207 -14.48 -17.14 -6.31
N LEU A 208 -13.99 -17.36 -5.08
CA LEU A 208 -12.74 -16.81 -4.58
C LEU A 208 -11.70 -17.93 -4.52
N TYR A 209 -10.61 -17.79 -5.26
CA TYR A 209 -9.52 -18.75 -5.24
C TYR A 209 -8.38 -18.25 -4.39
N ARG A 210 -7.97 -19.07 -3.41
CA ARG A 210 -6.73 -18.87 -2.66
C ARG A 210 -5.59 -19.51 -3.44
N VAL A 211 -4.67 -18.68 -3.92
CA VAL A 211 -3.53 -19.09 -4.73
C VAL A 211 -2.24 -18.89 -3.96
N PHE A 212 -1.50 -19.99 -3.78
CA PHE A 212 -0.13 -19.95 -3.29
C PHE A 212 0.82 -19.96 -4.49
N LEU A 213 1.69 -18.96 -4.54
CA LEU A 213 2.70 -18.82 -5.58
C LEU A 213 4.10 -18.95 -4.99
N SER A 214 4.97 -19.66 -5.71
CA SER A 214 6.41 -19.60 -5.48
C SER A 214 7.14 -19.39 -6.79
N ALA A 215 8.00 -18.38 -6.84
CA ALA A 215 8.81 -18.04 -7.99
C ALA A 215 10.26 -17.76 -7.57
N ASP A 216 11.20 -17.94 -8.47
CA ASP A 216 12.59 -17.53 -8.32
C ASP A 216 13.07 -16.81 -9.60
N PRO A 217 14.30 -16.26 -9.64
CA PRO A 217 14.77 -15.55 -10.84
C PRO A 217 14.79 -16.40 -12.13
N SER A 218 14.66 -17.72 -12.04
CA SER A 218 14.57 -18.63 -13.20
C SER A 218 13.14 -18.90 -13.65
N GLY A 219 12.13 -18.43 -12.91
CA GLY A 219 10.72 -18.47 -13.30
C GLY A 219 9.76 -18.91 -12.17
N LEU A 220 8.52 -19.17 -12.56
CA LEU A 220 7.50 -19.72 -11.67
C LEU A 220 7.84 -21.18 -11.32
N TRP A 221 8.04 -21.45 -10.04
CA TRP A 221 8.41 -22.78 -9.55
C TRP A 221 7.19 -23.63 -9.21
N SER A 222 6.21 -23.05 -8.51
CA SER A 222 4.99 -23.77 -8.13
C SER A 222 3.80 -22.82 -7.98
N ILE A 223 2.64 -23.31 -8.41
CA ILE A 223 1.33 -22.71 -8.13
C ILE A 223 0.43 -23.75 -7.49
N ARG A 224 -0.23 -23.39 -6.39
CA ARG A 224 -1.28 -24.20 -5.77
C ARG A 224 -2.54 -23.36 -5.65
N ILE A 225 -3.62 -23.85 -6.24
CA ILE A 225 -4.92 -23.17 -6.24
C ILE A 225 -5.86 -23.98 -5.36
N VAL A 226 -6.52 -23.31 -4.41
CA VAL A 226 -7.53 -23.91 -3.55
C VAL A 226 -8.78 -23.04 -3.66
N SER A 227 -9.92 -23.64 -3.99
CA SER A 227 -11.20 -22.94 -3.92
C SER A 227 -11.50 -22.61 -2.47
N VAL A 228 -11.87 -21.36 -2.21
CA VAL A 228 -12.43 -20.94 -0.93
C VAL A 228 -13.95 -20.87 -1.14
N CYS A 229 -14.71 -21.57 -0.28
CA CYS A 229 -16.17 -21.49 -0.26
C CYS A 229 -16.61 -20.35 0.64
#